data_AF-A0A7Y9KVQ2-F1
#
_entry.id   AF-A0A7Y9KVQ2-F1
#
_cell.length_a   1.000
_cell.length_b   1.000
_cell.length_c   1.000
_cell.angle_alpha   90.00
_cell.angle_beta   90.00
_cell.angle_gamma   90.00
#
_symmetry.space_group_name_H-M   'P 1'
#
loop_
_entity.id
_entity.type
_entity.pdbx_description
1 polymer ?
#
loop_
_entity_poly.entity_id
_entity_poly.type
_entity_poly.pdbx_seq_one_letter_code
_entity_poly.pdbx_strand_id
1 'polypeptide(L)'
;MTARWSRAAGLPRPLPDGTGLALRVEDIGGPGRCLELLLTSSGRGRWTRHIPLPRTSATVGPYSTLVSYVVGGHRGVLAVFPVPGTARIPAYPAAVGASVSRGPVEFVLCIGAAAAWLPLGRLILQGPSPYPNGKGEMAFDPYHSSLPGFRPVDFLRSLRVAAYAGSREGRLAPPPS
;
A
#
# COMPACT_ATOMS: atom_id res chain seq x y z
N MET A 1 7.29 9.86 -8.56
CA MET A 1 6.62 8.94 -7.62
C MET A 1 7.32 7.59 -7.64
N THR A 2 7.41 6.90 -6.51
CA THR A 2 7.89 5.53 -6.41
C THR A 2 6.86 4.63 -5.74
N ALA A 3 6.90 3.34 -6.08
CA ALA A 3 6.03 2.31 -5.52
C ALA A 3 6.85 1.10 -5.08
N ARG A 4 6.48 0.49 -3.95
CA ARG A 4 7.12 -0.71 -3.43
C ARG A 4 6.09 -1.72 -2.97
N TRP A 5 6.17 -2.93 -3.52
CA TRP A 5 5.42 -4.08 -3.04
C TRP A 5 6.20 -4.84 -1.96
N SER A 6 5.47 -5.38 -1.00
CA SER A 6 6.01 -6.19 0.10
C SER A 6 5.02 -7.29 0.50
N ARG A 7 5.52 -8.30 1.22
CA ARG A 7 4.71 -9.34 1.84
C ARG A 7 4.78 -9.22 3.36
N ALA A 8 3.67 -9.52 4.05
CA ALA A 8 3.55 -9.34 5.48
C ALA A 8 4.08 -10.54 6.27
N ALA A 9 3.59 -11.74 5.98
CA ALA A 9 3.91 -12.96 6.73
C ALA A 9 5.06 -13.76 6.12
N GLY A 10 5.34 -13.60 4.82
CA GLY A 10 6.41 -14.33 4.14
C GLY A 10 6.07 -15.78 3.83
N LEU A 11 4.79 -16.16 3.83
CA LEU A 11 4.34 -17.55 3.70
C LEU A 11 4.88 -18.22 2.41
N PRO A 12 5.11 -19.54 2.42
CA PRO A 12 5.58 -20.25 1.24
C PRO A 12 4.54 -20.16 0.10
N ARG A 13 5.02 -20.03 -1.13
CA ARG A 13 4.16 -20.00 -2.32
C ARG A 13 3.56 -21.40 -2.56
N PRO A 14 2.30 -21.54 -3.00
CA PRO A 14 1.39 -20.50 -3.49
C PRO A 14 0.41 -19.95 -2.42
N LEU A 15 0.69 -20.09 -1.13
CA LEU A 15 -0.24 -19.65 -0.08
C LEU A 15 -0.51 -18.13 -0.15
N PRO A 16 -1.75 -17.70 0.15
CA PRO A 16 -2.08 -16.28 0.19
C PRO A 16 -1.34 -15.59 1.33
N ASP A 17 -0.86 -14.37 1.09
CA ASP A 17 -0.15 -13.55 2.08
C ASP A 17 -0.73 -12.14 2.10
N GLY A 18 -0.58 -11.45 3.23
CA GLY A 18 -0.82 -10.01 3.29
C GLY A 18 0.16 -9.30 2.36
N THR A 19 -0.36 -8.52 1.41
CA THR A 19 0.46 -7.81 0.43
C THR A 19 0.41 -6.31 0.73
N GLY A 20 1.56 -5.71 0.98
CA GLY A 20 1.69 -4.27 1.15
C GLY A 20 2.08 -3.59 -0.16
N LEU A 21 1.55 -2.39 -0.39
CA LEU A 21 1.93 -1.46 -1.45
C LEU A 21 2.20 -0.09 -0.81
N ALA A 22 3.46 0.32 -0.78
CA ALA A 22 3.85 1.67 -0.38
C ALA A 22 3.97 2.57 -1.60
N LEU A 23 3.34 3.74 -1.58
CA LEU A 23 3.47 4.78 -2.60
C LEU A 23 4.15 5.99 -1.98
N ARG A 24 5.11 6.57 -2.70
CA ARG A 24 5.81 7.78 -2.28
C ARG A 24 5.80 8.80 -3.41
N VAL A 25 5.27 9.99 -3.13
CA VAL A 25 5.24 11.11 -4.07
C VAL A 25 6.11 12.22 -3.50
N GLU A 26 7.19 12.54 -4.20
CA GLU A 26 8.09 13.66 -3.86
C GLU A 26 7.59 14.97 -4.49
N ASP A 27 8.00 16.08 -3.90
CA ASP A 27 7.70 17.47 -4.27
C ASP A 27 6.21 17.82 -4.37
N ILE A 28 5.36 17.04 -3.67
CA ILE A 28 3.93 17.29 -3.63
C ILE A 28 3.61 18.44 -2.66
N GLY A 29 2.98 19.50 -3.17
CA GLY A 29 2.65 20.69 -2.38
C GLY A 29 3.85 21.59 -2.04
N GLY A 30 4.98 21.44 -2.76
CA GLY A 30 6.18 22.29 -2.68
C GLY A 30 7.49 21.49 -2.67
N PRO A 31 8.63 22.10 -3.02
CA PRO A 31 9.94 21.44 -3.01
C PRO A 31 10.28 20.82 -1.66
N GLY A 32 10.79 19.58 -1.66
CA GLY A 32 11.22 18.87 -0.45
C GLY A 32 10.08 18.28 0.39
N ARG A 33 8.81 18.46 -0.03
CA ARG A 33 7.67 17.80 0.61
C ARG A 33 7.44 16.43 0.01
N CYS A 34 7.05 15.48 0.84
CA CYS A 34 6.82 14.12 0.42
C CYS A 34 5.53 13.60 1.04
N LEU A 35 4.74 12.88 0.23
CA LEU A 35 3.58 12.11 0.67
C LEU A 35 3.91 10.63 0.58
N GLU A 36 3.76 9.92 1.69
CA GLU A 36 3.85 8.47 1.74
C GLU A 36 2.50 7.85 2.10
N LEU A 37 2.03 6.92 1.26
CA LEU A 37 0.82 6.13 1.50
C LEU A 37 1.19 4.68 1.68
N LEU A 38 0.74 4.12 2.79
CA LEU A 38 0.86 2.70 3.10
C LEU A 38 -0.47 2.03 2.84
N LEU A 39 -0.48 1.15 1.86
CA LEU A 39 -1.68 0.44 1.44
C LEU A 39 -1.47 -1.05 1.70
N THR A 40 -2.50 -1.70 2.21
CA THR A 40 -2.51 -3.14 2.45
C THR A 40 -3.62 -3.75 1.64
N SER A 41 -3.37 -4.93 1.08
CA SER A 41 -4.38 -5.77 0.46
C SER A 41 -5.63 -5.86 1.34
N SER A 42 -6.78 -5.40 0.85
CA SER A 42 -8.01 -5.33 1.63
C SER A 42 -9.24 -5.75 0.83
N GLY A 43 -10.39 -5.78 1.49
CA GLY A 43 -11.69 -5.93 0.83
C GLY A 43 -12.18 -4.65 0.15
N ARG A 44 -13.25 -4.78 -0.63
CA ARG A 44 -13.92 -3.68 -1.34
C ARG A 44 -15.14 -3.14 -0.60
N GLY A 45 -15.69 -3.91 0.35
CA GLY A 45 -16.94 -3.61 1.03
C GLY A 45 -16.79 -2.57 2.12
N ARG A 46 -17.94 -2.10 2.65
CA ARG A 46 -17.96 -1.01 3.63
C ARG A 46 -17.13 -1.31 4.88
N TRP A 47 -17.16 -2.56 5.34
CA TRP A 47 -16.42 -3.02 6.51
C TRP A 47 -15.08 -3.64 6.10
N THR A 48 -15.07 -4.44 5.04
CA THR A 48 -13.89 -5.21 4.62
C THR A 48 -12.76 -4.34 4.05
N ARG A 49 -13.01 -3.08 3.69
CA ARG A 49 -11.96 -2.11 3.32
C ARG A 49 -11.01 -1.76 4.47
N HIS A 50 -11.40 -2.05 5.71
CA HIS A 50 -10.58 -1.84 6.91
C HIS A 50 -9.87 -3.12 7.36
N ILE A 51 -10.07 -4.23 6.65
CA ILE A 51 -9.58 -5.55 7.04
C ILE A 51 -8.50 -5.99 6.03
N PRO A 52 -7.29 -6.36 6.49
CA PRO A 52 -6.30 -7.01 5.65
C PRO A 52 -6.86 -8.32 5.07
N LEU A 53 -6.76 -8.49 3.75
CA LEU A 53 -7.14 -9.71 3.05
C LEU A 53 -5.90 -10.33 2.38
N PRO A 54 -5.44 -11.50 2.86
CA PRO A 54 -4.41 -12.27 2.20
C PRO A 54 -4.77 -12.57 0.75
N ARG A 55 -3.79 -12.53 -0.15
CA ARG A 55 -4.02 -12.77 -1.58
C ARG A 55 -2.84 -13.45 -2.24
N THR A 56 -3.12 -14.14 -3.34
CA THR A 56 -2.13 -14.77 -4.21
C THR A 56 -1.84 -13.94 -5.45
N SER A 57 -2.67 -12.92 -5.76
CA SER A 57 -2.50 -12.04 -6.93
C SER A 57 -2.53 -10.57 -6.54
N ALA A 58 -1.55 -9.80 -7.02
CA ALA A 58 -1.38 -8.39 -6.76
C ALA A 58 -2.46 -7.51 -7.44
N THR A 59 -3.20 -8.02 -8.42
CA THR A 59 -4.11 -7.23 -9.28
C THR A 59 -5.58 -7.68 -9.22
N VAL A 60 -5.96 -8.54 -8.27
CA VAL A 60 -7.36 -9.04 -8.14
C VAL A 60 -8.23 -8.14 -7.25
N GLY A 61 -7.65 -7.32 -6.38
CA GLY A 61 -8.41 -6.52 -5.43
C GLY A 61 -7.70 -5.23 -5.00
N PRO A 62 -8.37 -4.39 -4.20
CA PRO A 62 -7.80 -3.12 -3.79
C PRO A 62 -6.70 -3.27 -2.76
N TYR A 63 -5.88 -2.23 -2.65
CA TYR A 63 -5.06 -2.00 -1.47
C TYR A 63 -5.57 -0.75 -0.79
N SER A 64 -5.88 -0.81 0.49
CA SER A 64 -6.41 0.33 1.24
C SER A 64 -5.44 0.77 2.33
N THR A 65 -5.58 2.02 2.77
CA THR A 65 -4.88 2.51 3.96
C THR A 65 -5.34 1.83 5.24
N LEU A 66 -6.42 1.02 5.20
CA LEU A 66 -7.17 0.43 6.32
C LEU A 66 -7.75 1.44 7.31
N VAL A 67 -7.19 2.64 7.36
CA VAL A 67 -7.53 3.74 8.25
C VAL A 67 -8.08 4.90 7.42
N SER A 68 -8.97 5.70 7.99
CA SER A 68 -9.45 6.89 7.28
C SER A 68 -8.39 7.99 7.29
N TYR A 69 -8.35 8.73 6.19
CA TYR A 69 -7.64 9.99 6.05
C TYR A 69 -8.65 11.12 5.92
N VAL A 70 -8.24 12.33 6.28
CA VAL A 70 -8.88 13.55 5.78
C VAL A 70 -8.13 13.96 4.52
N VAL A 71 -8.84 14.29 3.44
CA VAL A 71 -8.29 14.75 2.16
C VAL A 71 -9.18 15.87 1.64
N GLY A 72 -8.65 17.10 1.55
CA GLY A 72 -9.41 18.25 1.04
C GLY A 72 -10.73 18.49 1.80
N GLY A 73 -10.76 18.23 3.10
CA GLY A 73 -11.97 18.35 3.93
C GLY A 73 -12.87 17.10 3.96
N HIS A 74 -12.64 16.11 3.09
CA HIS A 74 -13.40 14.86 3.06
C HIS A 74 -12.72 13.77 3.87
N ARG A 75 -13.47 13.05 4.71
CA ARG A 75 -12.96 11.92 5.51
C ARG A 75 -13.29 10.59 4.84
N GLY A 76 -12.29 9.73 4.63
CA GLY A 76 -12.51 8.39 4.09
C GLY A 76 -11.25 7.55 4.02
N VAL A 77 -11.41 6.24 3.82
CA VAL A 77 -10.28 5.33 3.54
C VAL A 77 -9.79 5.58 2.13
N LEU A 78 -8.48 5.65 1.93
CA LEU A 78 -7.91 5.70 0.59
C LEU A 78 -7.61 4.29 0.12
N ALA A 79 -7.86 4.02 -1.15
CA ALA A 79 -7.52 2.74 -1.76
C ALA A 79 -7.15 2.89 -3.22
N VAL A 80 -6.30 1.99 -3.70
CA VAL A 80 -6.03 1.85 -5.14
C VAL A 80 -6.63 0.55 -5.65
N PHE A 81 -7.35 0.65 -6.78
CA PHE A 81 -8.01 -0.46 -7.44
C PHE A 81 -7.31 -0.76 -8.75
N PRO A 82 -6.92 -2.02 -9.04
CA PRO A 82 -6.48 -2.40 -10.37
C PRO A 82 -7.55 -2.03 -11.40
N VAL A 83 -7.15 -1.46 -12.54
CA VAL A 83 -8.08 -1.12 -13.62
C VAL A 83 -8.75 -2.41 -14.14
N PRO A 84 -10.06 -2.42 -14.47
CA PRO A 84 -10.71 -3.59 -15.06
C PRO A 84 -9.94 -4.09 -16.29
N GLY A 85 -9.76 -5.41 -16.39
CA GLY A 85 -8.97 -6.03 -17.47
C GLY A 85 -7.46 -6.11 -17.21
N THR A 86 -6.96 -5.58 -16.08
CA THR A 86 -5.55 -5.76 -15.69
C THR A 86 -5.22 -7.26 -15.57
N ALA A 87 -4.13 -7.68 -16.21
CA ALA A 87 -3.65 -9.07 -16.12
C ALA A 87 -3.39 -9.49 -14.67
N ARG A 88 -3.62 -10.77 -14.36
CA ARG A 88 -3.33 -11.31 -13.03
C ARG A 88 -1.81 -11.39 -12.83
N ILE A 89 -1.31 -10.71 -11.81
CA ILE A 89 0.11 -10.73 -11.43
C ILE A 89 0.24 -11.46 -10.10
N PRO A 90 1.07 -12.49 -9.95
CA PRO A 90 1.31 -13.12 -8.66
C PRO A 90 1.75 -12.11 -7.57
N ALA A 91 1.24 -12.26 -6.34
CA ALA A 91 1.45 -11.33 -5.22
C ALA A 91 2.82 -11.47 -4.55
N TYR A 92 3.90 -11.42 -5.32
CA TYR A 92 5.26 -11.33 -4.79
C TYR A 92 6.11 -10.32 -5.57
N PRO A 93 7.06 -9.63 -4.91
CA PRO A 93 7.75 -8.47 -5.50
C PRO A 93 8.42 -8.75 -6.85
N ALA A 94 9.06 -9.91 -7.02
CA ALA A 94 9.74 -10.27 -8.26
C ALA A 94 8.77 -10.39 -9.46
N ALA A 95 7.57 -10.96 -9.28
CA ALA A 95 6.58 -11.03 -10.35
C ALA A 95 6.05 -9.65 -10.71
N VAL A 96 5.77 -8.81 -9.70
CA VAL A 96 5.32 -7.44 -9.93
C VAL A 96 6.38 -6.64 -10.69
N GLY A 97 7.65 -6.73 -10.29
CA GLY A 97 8.76 -6.10 -10.99
C GLY A 97 8.84 -6.55 -12.45
N ALA A 98 8.80 -7.86 -12.69
CA ALA A 98 8.83 -8.41 -14.05
C ALA A 98 7.65 -7.94 -14.92
N SER A 99 6.45 -7.83 -14.36
CA SER A 99 5.27 -7.32 -15.07
C SER A 99 5.40 -5.83 -15.40
N VAL A 100 5.80 -5.00 -14.43
CA VAL A 100 5.97 -3.55 -14.61
C VAL A 100 7.11 -3.20 -15.58
N SER A 101 8.11 -4.07 -15.70
CA SER A 101 9.15 -3.97 -16.73
C SER A 101 8.67 -4.31 -18.14
N ARG A 102 7.61 -5.12 -18.29
CA ARG A 102 7.04 -5.48 -19.60
C ARG A 102 6.02 -4.45 -20.10
N GLY A 103 5.40 -3.70 -19.20
CA GLY A 103 4.41 -2.69 -19.55
C GLY A 103 3.82 -2.02 -18.32
N PRO A 104 3.06 -0.93 -18.50
CA PRO A 104 2.46 -0.21 -17.39
C PRO A 104 1.42 -1.09 -16.66
N VAL A 105 1.40 -0.98 -15.34
CA VAL A 105 0.34 -1.54 -14.49
C VAL A 105 -0.44 -0.37 -13.89
N GLU A 106 -1.75 -0.37 -14.10
CA GLU A 106 -2.59 0.77 -13.79
C GLU A 106 -3.56 0.51 -12.64
N PHE A 107 -3.77 1.55 -11.85
CA PHE A 107 -4.75 1.57 -10.77
C PHE A 107 -5.58 2.85 -10.80
N VAL A 108 -6.76 2.81 -10.19
CA VAL A 108 -7.58 3.97 -9.87
C VAL A 108 -7.44 4.23 -8.37
N LEU A 109 -6.99 5.43 -8.01
CA LEU A 109 -7.01 5.91 -6.63
C LEU A 109 -8.44 6.34 -6.30
N CYS A 110 -8.96 5.89 -5.16
CA CYS A 110 -10.30 6.18 -4.68
C CYS A 110 -10.30 6.58 -3.21
N ILE A 111 -11.34 7.32 -2.79
CA ILE A 111 -11.69 7.54 -1.39
C ILE A 111 -13.04 6.88 -1.05
N GLY A 112 -13.10 6.23 0.10
CA GLY A 112 -14.30 5.58 0.64
C GLY A 112 -14.72 6.22 1.95
N ALA A 113 -15.71 7.11 1.90
CA ALA A 113 -16.27 7.81 3.06
C ALA A 113 -17.53 7.12 3.65
N ALA A 114 -18.29 6.40 2.82
CA ALA A 114 -19.54 5.72 3.19
C ALA A 114 -19.62 4.30 2.56
N ALA A 115 -20.66 3.96 1.80
CA ALA A 115 -20.77 2.65 1.12
C ALA A 115 -20.11 2.62 -0.27
N ALA A 116 -19.85 3.78 -0.88
CA ALA A 116 -19.31 3.90 -2.23
C ALA A 116 -17.83 4.33 -2.25
N TRP A 117 -17.15 3.95 -3.33
CA TRP A 117 -15.83 4.43 -3.68
C TRP A 117 -15.94 5.57 -4.68
N LEU A 118 -15.32 6.70 -4.37
CA LEU A 118 -15.24 7.86 -5.25
C LEU A 118 -13.85 7.90 -5.88
N PRO A 119 -13.73 7.88 -7.23
CA PRO A 119 -12.44 7.98 -7.88
C PRO A 119 -11.83 9.37 -7.68
N LEU A 120 -10.53 9.41 -7.38
CA LEU A 120 -9.72 10.61 -7.22
C LEU A 120 -8.74 10.81 -8.38
N GLY A 121 -8.28 9.72 -9.00
CA GLY A 121 -7.33 9.79 -10.09
C GLY A 121 -6.79 8.43 -10.52
N ARG A 122 -5.86 8.43 -11.47
CA ARG A 122 -5.19 7.21 -11.96
C ARG A 122 -3.74 7.17 -11.50
N LEU A 123 -3.29 5.95 -11.23
CA LEU A 123 -1.92 5.62 -10.89
C LEU A 123 -1.38 4.71 -11.99
N ILE A 124 -0.30 5.13 -12.66
CA ILE A 124 0.35 4.34 -13.70
C ILE A 124 1.74 4.01 -13.19
N LEU A 125 2.04 2.72 -13.06
CA LEU A 125 3.30 2.21 -12.55
C LEU A 125 4.06 1.54 -13.68
N GLN A 126 5.26 2.05 -13.98
CA GLN A 126 6.06 1.62 -15.11
C GLN A 126 7.55 1.64 -14.74
N GLY A 127 8.27 0.60 -15.20
CA GLY A 127 9.70 0.48 -15.00
C GLY A 127 10.14 0.23 -13.55
N PRO A 128 11.43 -0.11 -13.35
CA PRO A 128 12.00 -0.24 -12.01
C PRO A 128 12.09 1.11 -11.33
N SER A 129 12.08 1.11 -9.98
CA SER A 129 12.36 2.32 -9.22
C SER A 129 13.82 2.77 -9.44
N PRO A 130 14.08 4.07 -9.61
CA PRO A 130 15.45 4.60 -9.66
C PRO A 130 16.20 4.45 -8.32
N TYR A 131 15.50 4.04 -7.25
CA TYR A 131 16.07 3.80 -5.93
C TYR A 131 15.97 2.31 -5.54
N PRO A 132 16.79 1.43 -6.13
CA PRO A 132 16.63 -0.03 -6.04
C PRO A 132 16.82 -0.61 -4.62
N ASN A 133 17.53 0.11 -3.73
CA ASN A 133 17.90 -0.38 -2.40
C ASN A 133 17.30 0.40 -1.23
N GLY A 134 16.41 1.37 -1.46
CA GLY A 134 15.79 2.15 -0.38
C GLY A 134 16.82 2.69 0.63
N LYS A 135 17.98 3.19 0.17
CA LYS A 135 18.97 3.84 1.04
C LYS A 135 18.40 5.17 1.50
N GLY A 136 17.81 5.10 2.67
CA GLY A 136 16.99 6.10 3.30
C GLY A 136 15.99 5.25 4.05
N GLU A 137 16.30 4.95 5.31
CA GLU A 137 15.38 4.26 6.20
C GLU A 137 13.99 4.85 5.96
N MET A 138 13.13 4.10 5.28
CA MET A 138 11.69 4.33 5.29
C MET A 138 11.25 3.96 6.70
N ALA A 139 11.65 4.79 7.66
CA ALA A 139 11.12 4.82 8.99
C ALA A 139 9.66 5.19 8.79
N PHE A 140 8.82 4.16 8.75
CA PHE A 140 7.40 4.25 8.49
C PHE A 140 6.74 5.12 9.56
N ASP A 141 6.63 6.41 9.29
CA ASP A 141 5.91 7.34 10.13
C ASP A 141 4.82 8.05 9.31
N PRO A 142 3.57 7.55 9.32
CA PRO A 142 2.45 8.19 8.65
C PRO A 142 2.11 9.58 9.22
N TYR A 143 2.76 10.00 10.30
CA TYR A 143 2.65 11.33 10.90
C TYR A 143 3.79 12.28 10.46
N HIS A 144 4.89 11.76 9.91
CA HIS A 144 6.04 12.57 9.48
C HIS A 144 5.96 12.98 8.00
N SER A 145 5.15 12.28 7.21
CA SER A 145 4.92 12.56 5.77
C SER A 145 3.48 13.01 5.49
N SER A 146 2.94 13.92 6.30
CA SER A 146 1.60 14.47 6.14
C SER A 146 1.63 15.83 5.45
N LEU A 147 0.94 15.95 4.32
CA LEU A 147 0.61 17.26 3.75
C LEU A 147 -0.41 17.98 4.64
N PRO A 148 -0.43 19.33 4.69
CA PRO A 148 -1.51 20.06 5.34
C PRO A 148 -2.88 19.59 4.83
N GLY A 149 -3.76 19.17 5.75
CA GLY A 149 -5.09 18.62 5.40
C GLY A 149 -5.09 17.16 4.93
N PHE A 150 -3.94 16.47 4.97
CA PHE A 150 -3.78 15.04 4.69
C PHE A 150 -3.24 14.32 5.92
N ARG A 151 -4.13 13.85 6.80
CA ARG A 151 -3.74 13.19 8.04
C ARG A 151 -4.54 11.92 8.29
N PRO A 152 -3.91 10.85 8.80
CA PRO A 152 -4.66 9.70 9.32
C PRO A 152 -5.53 10.17 10.49
N VAL A 153 -6.74 9.64 10.60
CA VAL A 153 -7.55 9.86 11.81
C VAL A 153 -7.00 9.00 12.95
N ASP A 154 -6.88 9.58 14.15
CA ASP A 154 -6.10 9.07 15.30
C ASP A 154 -6.54 7.72 15.90
N PHE A 155 -7.49 7.02 15.29
CA PHE A 155 -8.15 5.86 15.87
C PHE A 155 -7.24 4.60 16.01
N LEU A 156 -6.08 4.55 15.35
CA LEU A 156 -5.25 3.33 15.28
C LEU A 156 -3.85 3.47 15.90
N ARG A 157 -3.74 4.27 16.97
CA ARG A 157 -2.54 4.24 17.83
C ARG A 157 -2.40 2.88 18.56
N SER A 158 -3.51 2.23 18.91
CA SER A 158 -3.55 0.98 19.70
C SER A 158 -3.39 -0.31 18.88
N LEU A 159 -4.01 -0.40 17.69
CA LEU A 159 -3.88 -1.56 16.79
C LEU A 159 -2.49 -1.67 16.14
N ARG A 160 -1.69 -0.59 16.15
CA ARG A 160 -0.30 -0.58 15.65
C ARG A 160 0.63 -1.48 16.47
N VAL A 161 0.38 -1.69 17.76
CA VAL A 161 1.26 -2.50 18.61
C VAL A 161 1.21 -3.98 18.22
N ALA A 162 0.02 -4.50 17.88
CA ALA A 162 -0.14 -5.92 17.54
C ALA A 162 0.45 -6.27 16.15
N ALA A 163 0.28 -5.40 15.15
CA ALA A 163 0.74 -5.66 13.79
C ALA A 163 2.26 -5.42 13.58
N TYR A 164 2.87 -4.52 14.37
CA TYR A 164 4.33 -4.28 14.32
C TYR A 164 5.14 -5.18 15.27
N ALA A 165 4.52 -5.78 16.30
CA ALA A 165 5.19 -6.76 17.16
C ALA A 165 5.69 -7.99 16.36
N GLY A 166 4.86 -8.54 15.47
CA GLY A 166 5.23 -9.72 14.66
C GLY A 166 6.30 -9.46 13.58
N SER A 167 6.47 -8.22 13.12
CA SER A 167 7.48 -7.87 12.09
C SER A 167 8.91 -7.71 12.65
N ARG A 168 9.05 -7.60 13.98
CA ARG A 168 10.35 -7.55 14.66
C ARG A 168 10.89 -8.93 15.03
N GLU A 169 10.01 -9.88 15.36
CA GLU A 169 10.41 -11.24 15.74
C GLU A 169 11.03 -12.04 14.58
N GLY A 170 10.56 -11.83 13.34
CA GLY A 170 11.11 -12.53 12.16
C GLY A 170 12.50 -12.06 11.70
N ARG A 171 13.03 -10.94 12.25
CA ARG A 171 14.32 -10.37 11.84
C ARG A 171 15.51 -10.89 12.67
N LEU A 172 15.22 -11.64 13.73
CA LEU A 172 16.21 -12.19 14.67
C LEU A 172 16.25 -13.72 14.68
N ALA A 173 15.46 -14.40 13.84
CA ALA A 173 15.57 -15.86 13.71
C ALA A 173 16.83 -16.21 12.90
N PRO A 174 17.82 -16.91 13.47
CA PRO A 174 18.95 -17.43 12.69
C PRO A 174 18.45 -18.44 11.65
N PRO A 175 19.15 -18.59 10.51
CA PRO A 175 18.76 -19.55 9.48
C PRO A 175 18.76 -20.98 10.04
N PRO A 176 17.80 -21.83 9.61
CA PRO A 176 17.77 -23.23 10.04
C PRO A 176 19.03 -23.97 9.55
N SER A 177 19.57 -24.78 10.45
CA SER A 177 20.78 -25.59 10.30
C SER A 177 20.63 -26.71 9.27
#